data_AF-A0A8S4D9D8-F1
#
_entry.id   AF-A0A8S4D9D8-F1
#
_cell.length_a   1.000
_cell.length_b   1.000
_cell.length_c   1.000
_cell.angle_alpha   90.00
_cell.angle_beta   90.00
_cell.angle_gamma   90.00
#
_symmetry.space_group_name_H-M   'P 1'
#
loop_
_entity.id
_entity.type
_entity.pdbx_description
1 polymer ?
#
loop_
_entity_poly.entity_id
_entity_poly.type
_entity_poly.pdbx_seq_one_letter_code
_entity_poly.pdbx_strand_id
1 'polypeptide(L)'
;MFSIDAPLELQNTEYCNYRSPLSTRYASKEMQYNFSDQKKFSTWRKLWIYLAKAEKLENVMPLQIDGSPKPPIKPGGRNKL
;
A
#
# COMPACT_ATOMS: atom_id res chain seq x y z
N MET A 1 -25.57 28.78 -18.47
CA MET A 1 -24.67 29.68 -17.71
C MET A 1 -23.95 28.79 -16.71
N PHE A 2 -22.92 28.08 -17.17
CA PHE A 2 -22.13 27.16 -16.34
C PHE A 2 -21.07 28.01 -15.64
N SER A 3 -21.18 28.16 -14.30
CA SER A 3 -20.17 28.83 -13.50
C SER A 3 -18.87 28.04 -13.55
N ILE A 4 -17.88 28.58 -14.25
CA ILE A 4 -16.51 28.10 -14.42
C ILE A 4 -15.57 28.87 -13.48
N ASP A 5 -15.90 28.95 -12.18
CA ASP A 5 -15.04 29.58 -11.16
C ASP A 5 -15.05 28.82 -9.83
N ALA A 6 -15.42 27.53 -9.83
CA ALA A 6 -15.16 26.69 -8.66
C ALA A 6 -13.68 26.29 -8.72
N PRO A 7 -12.83 26.67 -7.73
CA PRO A 7 -11.49 26.14 -7.66
C PRO A 7 -11.60 24.62 -7.62
N LEU A 8 -10.76 23.92 -8.39
CA LEU A 8 -10.52 22.48 -8.27
C LEU A 8 -9.86 22.19 -6.92
N GLU A 9 -10.58 22.46 -5.83
CA GLU A 9 -10.29 21.87 -4.54
C GLU A 9 -10.62 20.40 -4.69
N LEU A 10 -9.57 19.61 -4.83
CA LEU A 10 -9.57 18.16 -4.92
C LEU A 10 -10.07 17.57 -3.58
N GLN A 11 -11.35 17.76 -3.27
CA GLN A 11 -12.00 17.29 -2.06
C GLN A 11 -12.55 15.88 -2.29
N ASN A 12 -11.69 14.93 -2.67
CA ASN A 12 -12.00 13.52 -2.46
C ASN A 12 -11.36 13.07 -1.14
N THR A 13 -11.86 13.67 -0.05
CA THR A 13 -11.55 13.30 1.35
C THR A 13 -12.44 12.18 1.86
N GLU A 14 -13.28 11.63 0.98
CA GLU A 14 -14.26 10.57 1.26
C GLU A 14 -13.66 9.33 1.92
N TYR A 15 -12.40 9.02 1.62
CA TYR A 15 -11.69 7.84 2.14
C TYR A 15 -10.73 8.15 3.28
N CYS A 16 -10.54 9.42 3.62
CA CYS A 16 -9.63 9.87 4.68
C CYS A 16 -10.29 9.87 6.06
N ASN A 17 -11.62 9.77 6.12
CA ASN A 17 -12.40 9.79 7.35
C ASN A 17 -13.12 8.46 7.55
N TYR A 18 -13.19 8.00 8.80
CA TYR A 18 -14.00 6.85 9.16
C TYR A 18 -15.49 7.23 9.21
N ARG A 19 -16.32 6.58 8.39
CA ARG A 19 -17.77 6.82 8.28
C ARG A 19 -18.54 6.09 9.39
N SER A 20 -18.97 6.83 10.42
CA SER A 20 -19.90 6.36 11.44
C SER A 20 -20.63 7.54 12.09
N PRO A 21 -21.92 7.42 12.44
CA PRO A 21 -22.67 8.50 13.10
C PRO A 21 -22.06 8.94 14.43
N LEU A 22 -21.29 8.07 15.10
CA LEU A 22 -20.57 8.39 16.33
C LEU A 22 -19.21 9.05 16.07
N SER A 23 -18.54 8.73 14.96
CA SER A 23 -17.21 9.27 14.67
C SER A 23 -17.27 10.76 14.34
N THR A 24 -18.29 11.20 13.60
CA THR A 24 -18.43 12.60 13.18
C THR A 24 -18.61 13.56 14.37
N ARG A 25 -19.24 13.11 15.46
CA ARG A 25 -19.54 13.97 16.63
C ARG A 25 -18.47 13.92 17.71
N TYR A 26 -17.86 12.76 17.94
CA TYR A 26 -17.05 12.54 19.13
C TYR A 26 -15.57 12.23 18.84
N ALA A 27 -15.21 11.90 17.60
CA ALA A 27 -13.83 11.50 17.28
C ALA A 27 -13.02 12.67 16.69
N SER A 28 -11.79 12.83 17.16
CA SER A 28 -10.82 13.76 16.57
C SER A 28 -10.51 13.37 15.11
N LYS A 29 -10.05 14.34 14.31
CA LYS A 29 -9.66 14.10 12.92
C LYS A 29 -8.58 13.01 12.81
N GLU A 30 -7.63 12.99 13.73
CA GLU A 30 -6.57 11.96 13.79
C GLU A 30 -7.15 10.56 14.06
N MET A 31 -8.10 10.46 14.99
CA MET A 31 -8.77 9.21 15.31
C MET A 31 -9.60 8.71 14.12
N GLN A 32 -10.31 9.61 13.43
CA GLN A 32 -11.05 9.28 12.22
C GLN A 32 -10.13 8.78 11.09
N TYR A 33 -8.93 9.35 10.96
CA TYR A 33 -7.94 8.92 9.97
C TYR A 33 -7.36 7.53 10.28
N ASN A 34 -7.11 7.21 11.55
CA ASN A 34 -6.57 5.92 11.95
C ASN A 34 -7.44 4.73 11.48
N PHE A 35 -8.75 4.92 11.48
CA PHE A 35 -9.72 3.92 11.02
C PHE A 35 -10.24 4.17 9.61
N SER A 36 -9.65 5.10 8.87
CA SER A 36 -10.04 5.42 7.51
C SER A 36 -9.69 4.31 6.51
N ASP A 37 -10.40 4.27 5.40
CA ASP A 37 -10.12 3.35 4.30
C ASP A 37 -8.71 3.57 3.72
N GLN A 38 -8.30 4.83 3.59
CA GLN A 38 -6.95 5.17 3.12
C GLN A 38 -5.86 4.56 4.01
N LYS A 39 -6.01 4.68 5.34
CA LYS A 39 -5.05 4.13 6.30
C LYS A 39 -5.05 2.60 6.27
N LYS A 40 -6.22 1.97 6.19
CA LYS A 40 -6.36 0.50 6.08
C LYS A 40 -5.62 -0.05 4.85
N PHE A 41 -5.93 0.44 3.65
CA PHE A 41 -5.35 -0.07 2.41
C PHE A 41 -3.84 0.23 2.30
N SER A 42 -3.40 1.41 2.74
CA SER A 42 -1.98 1.75 2.79
C SER A 42 -1.22 0.80 3.72
N THR A 43 -1.80 0.49 4.88
CA THR A 43 -1.19 -0.43 5.85
C THR A 43 -1.09 -1.85 5.29
N TRP A 44 -2.14 -2.36 4.64
CA TRP A 44 -2.10 -3.68 4.00
C TRP A 44 -1.05 -3.78 2.90
N ARG A 45 -0.95 -2.77 2.03
CA ARG A 45 0.10 -2.70 0.99
C ARG A 45 1.50 -2.78 1.62
N LYS A 46 1.72 -2.07 2.72
CA LYS A 46 3.00 -2.12 3.46
C LYS A 46 3.28 -3.51 4.03
N LEU A 47 2.27 -4.16 4.61
CA LEU A 47 2.41 -5.52 5.13
C LEU A 47 2.79 -6.51 4.04
N TRP A 48 2.18 -6.45 2.85
CA TRP A 48 2.59 -7.29 1.72
C TRP A 48 4.02 -7.05 1.27
N ILE A 49 4.46 -5.78 1.23
CA ILE A 49 5.85 -5.46 0.90
C ILE A 49 6.80 -6.02 1.98
N TYR A 50 6.45 -5.90 3.26
CA TYR A 50 7.26 -6.45 4.33
C TYR A 50 7.32 -7.97 4.29
N LEU A 51 6.19 -8.62 3.99
CA LEU A 51 6.12 -10.07 3.80
C LEU A 51 7.05 -10.51 2.67
N ALA A 52 6.92 -9.92 1.48
CA ALA A 52 7.77 -10.24 0.33
C ALA A 52 9.27 -9.97 0.60
N LYS A 53 9.59 -8.93 1.38
CA LYS A 53 10.98 -8.65 1.82
C LYS A 53 11.49 -9.73 2.77
N ALA A 54 10.69 -10.15 3.74
CA ALA A 54 11.06 -11.20 4.68
C ALA A 54 11.27 -12.55 3.95
N GLU A 55 10.35 -12.93 3.07
CA GLU A 55 10.45 -14.15 2.26
C GLU A 55 11.67 -14.14 1.32
N LYS A 56 12.00 -12.98 0.74
CA LYS A 56 13.22 -12.83 -0.07
C LYS A 56 14.50 -13.00 0.77
N LEU A 57 14.52 -12.46 1.99
CA LEU A 57 15.68 -12.57 2.89
C LEU A 57 15.88 -14.02 3.36
N GLU A 58 14.78 -14.69 3.73
CA GLU A 58 14.80 -16.07 4.20
C GLU A 58 15.04 -17.11 3.09
N ASN A 59 15.23 -16.69 1.83
CA ASN A 59 15.43 -17.59 0.67
C ASN A 59 14.37 -18.70 0.52
N VAL A 60 13.23 -18.61 1.22
CA VAL A 60 12.18 -19.65 1.24
C VAL A 60 11.29 -19.60 -0.01
N MET A 61 11.51 -18.64 -0.90
CA MET A 61 10.80 -18.56 -2.18
C MET A 61 11.65 -19.13 -3.32
N PRO A 62 11.54 -20.44 -3.62
CA PRO A 62 11.99 -21.02 -4.88
C PRO A 62 10.97 -20.76 -5.99
N LEU A 63 9.86 -20.04 -5.77
CA LEU A 63 8.82 -19.84 -6.77
C LEU A 63 8.76 -18.39 -7.24
N GLN A 64 8.68 -18.21 -8.54
CA GLN A 64 8.33 -16.96 -9.20
C GLN A 64 6.82 -16.69 -9.03
N ILE A 65 6.37 -15.47 -9.35
CA ILE A 65 4.95 -15.04 -9.18
C ILE A 65 3.98 -15.88 -10.02
N ASP A 66 4.47 -16.53 -11.08
CA ASP A 66 3.79 -17.46 -11.98
C ASP A 66 3.85 -18.93 -11.52
N GLY A 67 4.44 -19.23 -10.35
CA GLY A 67 4.54 -20.58 -9.81
C GLY A 67 5.63 -21.43 -10.45
N SER A 68 6.46 -20.88 -11.35
CA SER A 68 7.63 -21.62 -11.86
C SER A 68 8.81 -21.60 -10.88
N PRO A 69 9.65 -22.65 -10.89
CA PRO A 69 10.88 -22.66 -10.12
C PRO A 69 11.80 -21.50 -10.50
N LYS A 70 12.23 -20.72 -9.52
CA LYS A 70 13.17 -19.62 -9.66
C LYS A 70 14.48 -20.18 -10.22
N PRO A 71 15.00 -19.62 -11.33
CA PRO A 71 16.21 -20.13 -11.94
C PRO A 71 17.38 -20.04 -10.94
N PRO A 72 18.29 -21.03 -10.94
CA PRO A 72 19.46 -20.99 -10.08
C PRO A 72 20.23 -19.69 -10.34
N ILE A 73 20.57 -18.98 -9.26
CA ILE A 73 21.39 -17.78 -9.34
C ILE A 73 22.74 -18.23 -9.88
N LYS A 74 23.01 -17.96 -11.17
CA LYS A 74 24.33 -18.24 -11.74
C LYS A 74 25.35 -17.43 -10.94
N PRO A 75 26.41 -18.04 -10.39
CA PRO A 75 27.48 -17.27 -9.77
C PRO A 75 27.95 -16.27 -10.82
N GLY A 76 27.90 -14.98 -10.46
CA GLY A 76 28.27 -13.89 -11.36
C GLY A 76 29.64 -14.21 -11.95
N GLY A 77 29.68 -14.41 -13.27
CA GLY A 77 30.91 -14.68 -14.00
C GLY A 77 31.80 -13.46 -13.90
N ARG A 78 32.64 -13.41 -12.87
CA ARG A 78 33.79 -12.52 -12.81
C ARG A 78 34.71 -12.95 -13.95
N ASN A 79 34.73 -12.11 -14.97
CA ASN A 79 35.70 -11.93 -16.05
C ASN A 79 36.69 -13.08 -16.24
N LYS A 80 36.56 -13.79 -17.36
CA LYS A 80 37.71 -14.50 -17.93
C LYS A 80 38.76 -13.45 -18.28
N LEU A 81 40.00 -13.79 -17.91
CA LEU A 81 41.24 -13.05 -18.10
C LEU A 81 41.35 -12.39 -19.48
#